data_AF-A0A552DGY1-F1
#
_entry.id   AF-A0A552DGY1-F1
#
_cell.length_a   1.000
_cell.length_b   1.000
_cell.length_c   1.000
_cell.angle_alpha   90.00
_cell.angle_beta   90.00
_cell.angle_gamma   90.00
#
_symmetry.space_group_name_H-M   'P 1'
#
loop_
_entity.id
_entity.type
_entity.pdbx_description
1 polymer ?
#
loop_
_entity_poly.entity_id
_entity_poly.type
_entity_poly.pdbx_seq_one_letter_code
_entity_poly.pdbx_strand_id
1 'polypeptide(L)'
;MPDWSDVPLLYQAQIEGRCQLQRQENKQKSRAYDWVDQWTKLYHSTDDSGGRSRQPDNSNQWRRNLSPVNRNNSPEPPQFSEEAKTRPYTMTWRLVTNGGQDDGIIRPAMGARGYPYYPGSSMKGAFRRACTTKQALKYCGKPSEGDQGSEPGILRFLGGYPTDNNWTRNLVDIAHPQQEKQVIQDGKTNANVLLSFHGVTLNFGISSTIPLDEQEWRTIWQIWEKAIGNGLGSRVSAGYGRFKDVPSPETLLQVHLTGQGITATLLDKTPEFRPNMFKAVLRGHTLRLLGGMTDEKTAKHLTQILWGGIDGAATLGQLGISFTYHDDDLKPDWHPYTPPGKSEQIMPLYNLKRGTLQISCMNRRTSPEERQELAELAKAIVQFSLLLGGFGKSWRRADHRLFFCPYFKKGNKPMIGCHWEFIDSSKSLYLPITDLQQDLSQFIDRLRTLFQNYAAKQGYTIHPDNPVHCDWREAWYPYDNQGGVQVWGRIVEDRIKAIKWFHQPYEGTHTLRNLQGSIGRDSQTGRLWHRICPYYHLNSEGKLQRQKPPIELLTFFPETTEGSTHFIAFLNERSDFVKIW
;
A
#
# COMPACT_ATOMS: atom_id res chain seq x y z
N MET A 1 -8.04 -46.20 2.97
CA MET A 1 -8.07 -44.74 3.22
C MET A 1 -7.54 -44.06 1.96
N PRO A 2 -8.07 -42.91 1.53
CA PRO A 2 -7.41 -42.12 0.49
C PRO A 2 -5.98 -41.87 0.95
N ASP A 3 -5.00 -42.17 0.11
CA ASP A 3 -3.61 -41.94 0.45
C ASP A 3 -3.42 -40.41 0.51
N TRP A 4 -2.89 -39.92 1.62
CA TRP A 4 -2.92 -38.49 2.01
C TRP A 4 -2.27 -37.56 0.98
N SER A 5 -1.45 -38.12 0.09
CA SER A 5 -0.79 -37.40 -1.00
C SER A 5 -1.70 -37.00 -2.16
N ASP A 6 -2.95 -37.48 -2.21
CA ASP A 6 -3.96 -37.06 -3.20
C ASP A 6 -4.70 -35.77 -2.82
N VAL A 7 -4.66 -35.38 -1.54
CA VAL A 7 -5.37 -34.19 -1.05
C VAL A 7 -4.49 -32.96 -1.29
N PRO A 8 -4.95 -31.93 -2.05
CA PRO A 8 -4.14 -30.73 -2.27
C PRO A 8 -3.68 -30.11 -0.94
N LEU A 9 -2.43 -29.66 -0.91
CA LEU A 9 -1.76 -29.19 0.31
C LEU A 9 -2.53 -28.09 1.07
N LEU A 10 -3.32 -27.29 0.36
CA LEU A 10 -4.13 -26.24 0.97
C LEU A 10 -5.25 -26.77 1.89
N TYR A 11 -5.75 -27.98 1.63
CA TYR A 11 -6.80 -28.65 2.42
C TYR A 11 -6.24 -29.49 3.57
N GLN A 12 -4.92 -29.66 3.66
CA GLN A 12 -4.30 -30.44 4.72
C GLN A 12 -4.17 -29.62 6.01
N ALA A 13 -4.17 -30.30 7.15
CA ALA A 13 -3.91 -29.69 8.46
C ALA A 13 -2.44 -29.27 8.58
N GLN A 14 -2.17 -28.14 9.25
CA GLN A 14 -0.80 -27.71 9.57
C GLN A 14 -0.38 -28.36 10.89
N ILE A 15 0.56 -29.30 10.82
CA ILE A 15 1.20 -29.91 11.98
C ILE A 15 2.72 -29.73 11.84
N GLU A 16 3.47 -29.72 12.94
CA GLU A 16 4.93 -29.56 12.88
C GLU A 16 5.56 -30.57 11.89
N GLY A 17 6.41 -30.08 10.98
CA GLY A 17 6.97 -30.86 9.87
C GLY A 17 6.09 -31.00 8.61
N ARG A 18 4.83 -30.54 8.63
CA ARG A 18 3.92 -30.51 7.47
C ARG A 18 3.24 -29.13 7.32
N CYS A 19 3.30 -28.57 6.12
CA CYS A 19 2.56 -27.35 5.77
C CYS A 19 2.91 -26.07 6.57
N GLN A 20 4.13 -25.93 7.09
CA GLN A 20 4.66 -24.68 7.67
C GLN A 20 5.48 -23.90 6.61
N LEU A 21 4.93 -22.78 6.12
CA LEU A 21 5.48 -22.03 4.98
C LEU A 21 6.29 -20.78 5.34
N GLN A 22 6.26 -20.30 6.58
CA GLN A 22 6.85 -18.98 6.91
C GLN A 22 8.38 -18.96 6.90
N ARG A 23 9.07 -20.11 7.00
CA ARG A 23 10.53 -20.19 6.90
C ARG A 23 10.93 -20.69 5.53
N GLN A 24 10.98 -19.78 4.57
CA GLN A 24 11.54 -20.08 3.24
C GLN A 24 13.07 -20.07 3.34
N GLU A 25 13.68 -21.23 3.62
CA GLU A 25 15.14 -21.36 3.69
C GLU A 25 15.82 -21.36 2.31
N ASN A 26 15.08 -21.50 1.20
CA ASN A 26 15.69 -21.59 -0.13
C ASN A 26 15.00 -20.76 -1.23
N LYS A 27 15.87 -20.16 -2.07
CA LYS A 27 15.58 -19.17 -3.14
C LYS A 27 14.98 -19.75 -4.44
N GLN A 28 14.61 -21.03 -4.48
CA GLN A 28 14.05 -21.66 -5.68
C GLN A 28 12.60 -22.05 -5.43
N LYS A 29 11.67 -21.30 -6.04
CA LYS A 29 10.20 -21.41 -5.96
C LYS A 29 9.63 -21.48 -4.54
N SER A 30 8.82 -20.48 -4.17
CA SER A 30 8.02 -20.60 -2.96
C SER A 30 7.08 -21.80 -3.10
N ARG A 31 7.11 -22.75 -2.16
CA ARG A 31 6.16 -23.87 -2.06
C ARG A 31 4.69 -23.40 -2.16
N ALA A 32 4.41 -22.13 -1.88
CA ALA A 32 3.09 -21.53 -2.06
C ALA A 32 2.57 -21.61 -3.52
N TYR A 33 3.45 -21.54 -4.52
CA TYR A 33 3.04 -21.72 -5.92
C TYR A 33 2.63 -23.17 -6.19
N ASP A 34 3.37 -24.14 -5.67
CA ASP A 34 3.00 -25.55 -5.82
C ASP A 34 1.64 -25.84 -5.15
N TRP A 35 1.34 -25.17 -4.04
CA TRP A 35 0.05 -25.30 -3.35
C TRP A 35 -1.09 -24.69 -4.17
N VAL A 36 -0.87 -23.50 -4.74
CA VAL A 36 -1.83 -22.85 -5.63
C VAL A 36 -2.05 -23.67 -6.90
N ASP A 37 -0.99 -24.23 -7.50
CA ASP A 37 -1.09 -25.07 -8.68
C ASP A 37 -1.91 -26.33 -8.37
N GLN A 38 -1.67 -27.00 -7.24
CA GLN A 38 -2.47 -28.15 -6.81
C GLN A 38 -3.93 -27.80 -6.55
N TRP A 39 -4.20 -26.66 -5.89
CA TRP A 39 -5.55 -26.21 -5.60
C TRP A 39 -6.31 -25.85 -6.87
N THR A 40 -5.68 -25.11 -7.78
CA THR A 40 -6.36 -24.54 -8.95
C THR A 40 -6.42 -25.48 -10.15
N LYS A 41 -5.67 -26.59 -10.13
CA LYS A 41 -5.57 -27.56 -11.24
C LYS A 41 -6.91 -28.02 -11.82
N LEU A 42 -7.94 -28.15 -10.99
CA LEU A 42 -9.26 -28.63 -11.40
C LEU A 42 -10.14 -27.54 -12.04
N TYR A 43 -9.75 -26.27 -11.96
CA TYR A 43 -10.55 -25.13 -12.41
C TYR A 43 -10.04 -24.50 -13.72
N HIS A 44 -8.81 -24.81 -14.11
CA HIS A 44 -8.23 -24.38 -15.40
C HIS A 44 -8.79 -25.23 -16.54
N SER A 45 -9.31 -24.58 -17.59
CA SER A 45 -9.64 -25.25 -18.85
C SER A 45 -8.38 -25.70 -19.58
N THR A 46 -8.43 -26.80 -20.32
CA THR A 46 -7.32 -27.28 -21.18
C THR A 46 -6.89 -26.27 -22.25
N ASP A 47 -7.72 -25.26 -22.55
CA ASP A 47 -7.47 -24.26 -23.60
C ASP A 47 -6.61 -23.07 -23.16
N ASP A 48 -6.33 -22.89 -21.86
CA ASP A 48 -5.51 -21.76 -21.36
C ASP A 48 -4.00 -22.03 -21.40
N SER A 49 -3.55 -23.13 -22.04
CA SER A 49 -2.12 -23.45 -22.20
C SER A 49 -1.47 -22.71 -23.37
N GLY A 50 -1.49 -21.37 -23.30
CA GLY A 50 -0.61 -20.51 -24.08
C GLY A 50 0.86 -20.70 -23.67
N GLY A 51 1.51 -21.73 -24.25
CA GLY A 51 2.96 -21.77 -24.45
C GLY A 51 3.85 -21.97 -23.21
N ARG A 52 3.90 -23.20 -22.69
CA ARG A 52 5.14 -23.94 -22.32
C ARG A 52 4.75 -25.23 -21.60
N SER A 53 4.44 -26.26 -22.40
CA SER A 53 4.40 -27.64 -21.92
C SER A 53 5.79 -28.00 -21.37
N ARG A 54 5.93 -28.12 -20.05
CA ARG A 54 7.01 -28.91 -19.46
C ARG A 54 6.59 -30.37 -19.59
N GLN A 55 7.47 -31.18 -20.20
CA GLN A 55 7.28 -32.61 -20.30
C GLN A 55 6.90 -33.20 -18.93
N PRO A 56 5.95 -34.15 -18.90
CA PRO A 56 5.50 -34.74 -17.65
C PRO A 56 6.63 -35.58 -17.06
N ASP A 57 7.09 -35.18 -15.88
CA ASP A 57 7.92 -36.03 -15.03
C ASP A 57 7.14 -37.33 -14.72
N ASN A 58 7.77 -38.46 -15.01
CA ASN A 58 7.18 -39.79 -15.08
C ASN A 58 7.05 -40.48 -13.71
N SER A 59 7.15 -39.72 -12.61
CA SER A 59 7.25 -40.23 -11.24
C SER A 59 5.93 -40.25 -10.45
N ASN A 60 4.80 -39.82 -11.01
CA ASN A 60 3.53 -39.70 -10.26
C ASN A 60 2.52 -40.82 -10.54
N GLN A 61 2.57 -41.88 -9.71
CA GLN A 61 1.62 -43.02 -9.73
C GLN A 61 0.15 -42.62 -9.44
N TRP A 62 -0.10 -41.44 -8.88
CA TRP A 62 -1.44 -40.85 -8.65
C TRP A 62 -2.24 -40.57 -9.93
N ARG A 63 -1.58 -40.58 -11.11
CA ARG A 63 -2.23 -40.37 -12.41
C ARG A 63 -3.21 -41.48 -12.82
N ARG A 64 -3.19 -42.65 -12.18
CA ARG A 64 -3.97 -43.82 -12.64
C ARG A 64 -5.34 -43.99 -11.97
N ASN A 65 -5.60 -43.34 -10.83
CA ASN A 65 -6.80 -43.61 -10.03
C ASN A 65 -7.84 -42.49 -9.97
N LEU A 66 -7.67 -41.42 -10.75
CA LEU A 66 -8.77 -40.48 -10.99
C LEU A 66 -9.70 -41.10 -12.04
N SER A 67 -10.82 -41.65 -11.57
CA SER A 67 -11.97 -42.01 -12.40
C SER A 67 -12.26 -40.89 -13.41
N PRO A 68 -12.75 -41.20 -14.63
CA PRO A 68 -12.95 -40.23 -15.69
C PRO A 68 -14.13 -39.31 -15.34
N VAL A 69 -13.90 -38.35 -14.45
CA VAL A 69 -14.77 -37.18 -14.31
C VAL A 69 -14.52 -36.36 -15.57
N ASN A 70 -15.58 -36.22 -16.38
CA ASN A 70 -15.67 -35.44 -17.62
C ASN A 70 -14.54 -34.43 -17.81
N ARG A 71 -13.58 -34.77 -18.68
CA ARG A 71 -12.41 -33.95 -19.02
C ARG A 71 -12.74 -32.62 -19.71
N ASN A 72 -14.01 -32.26 -19.84
CA ASN A 72 -14.47 -31.13 -20.67
C ASN A 72 -15.21 -30.01 -19.92
N ASN A 73 -15.51 -30.12 -18.62
CA ASN A 73 -16.18 -29.02 -17.88
C ASN A 73 -15.38 -28.65 -16.63
N SER A 74 -14.77 -27.47 -16.63
CA SER A 74 -14.31 -26.84 -15.39
C SER A 74 -15.49 -26.73 -14.42
N PRO A 75 -15.30 -26.95 -13.10
CA PRO A 75 -16.34 -26.74 -12.11
C PRO A 75 -16.94 -25.34 -12.27
N GLU A 76 -18.26 -25.25 -12.17
CA GLU A 76 -18.96 -23.97 -12.09
C GLU A 76 -19.01 -23.48 -10.64
N PRO A 77 -18.96 -22.14 -10.44
CA PRO A 77 -19.14 -21.55 -9.12
C PRO A 77 -20.45 -21.98 -8.45
N PRO A 78 -20.45 -22.18 -7.12
CA PRO A 78 -21.68 -22.49 -6.38
C PRO A 78 -22.77 -21.45 -6.63
N GLN A 79 -23.96 -21.91 -7.01
CA GLN A 79 -25.14 -21.06 -7.21
C GLN A 79 -25.94 -20.95 -5.92
N PHE A 80 -26.51 -19.78 -5.65
CA PHE A 80 -27.46 -19.60 -4.56
C PHE A 80 -28.83 -20.18 -4.93
N SER A 81 -29.64 -20.54 -3.94
CA SER A 81 -31.03 -20.95 -4.18
C SER A 81 -31.87 -19.81 -4.76
N GLU A 82 -32.98 -20.13 -5.43
CA GLU A 82 -33.88 -19.14 -6.03
C GLU A 82 -34.49 -18.16 -5.01
N GLU A 83 -34.59 -18.59 -3.74
CA GLU A 83 -35.07 -17.76 -2.63
C GLU A 83 -34.07 -16.66 -2.21
N ALA A 84 -32.81 -16.78 -2.60
CA ALA A 84 -31.79 -15.80 -2.28
C ALA A 84 -31.83 -14.61 -3.25
N LYS A 85 -31.86 -13.39 -2.70
CA LYS A 85 -31.54 -12.19 -3.48
C LYS A 85 -30.03 -12.08 -3.56
N THR A 86 -29.51 -11.83 -4.76
CA THR A 86 -28.07 -11.78 -5.01
C THR A 86 -27.64 -10.46 -5.66
N ARG A 87 -26.40 -10.04 -5.40
CA ARG A 87 -25.76 -8.90 -6.08
C ARG A 87 -24.26 -9.14 -6.27
N PRO A 88 -23.73 -8.93 -7.49
CA PRO A 88 -22.30 -9.00 -7.78
C PRO A 88 -21.59 -7.68 -7.43
N TYR A 89 -20.38 -7.77 -6.88
CA TYR A 89 -19.50 -6.63 -6.67
C TYR A 89 -18.05 -6.98 -7.04
N THR A 90 -17.39 -6.11 -7.80
CA THR A 90 -16.03 -6.30 -8.31
C THR A 90 -15.01 -5.59 -7.44
N MET A 91 -13.92 -6.27 -7.09
CA MET A 91 -12.83 -5.67 -6.31
C MET A 91 -12.03 -4.66 -7.12
N THR A 92 -11.50 -3.62 -6.47
CA THR A 92 -10.59 -2.66 -7.11
C THR A 92 -9.18 -3.22 -7.30
N TRP A 93 -8.72 -4.07 -6.38
CA TRP A 93 -7.36 -4.61 -6.38
C TRP A 93 -7.31 -6.03 -5.78
N ARG A 94 -6.90 -6.21 -4.52
CA ARG A 94 -6.74 -7.53 -3.90
C ARG A 94 -7.64 -7.72 -2.69
N LEU A 95 -8.16 -8.93 -2.49
CA LEU A 95 -8.92 -9.33 -1.31
C LEU A 95 -8.19 -10.44 -0.55
N VAL A 96 -8.11 -10.31 0.78
CA VAL A 96 -7.71 -11.39 1.69
C VAL A 96 -8.92 -11.73 2.56
N THR A 97 -9.53 -12.91 2.37
CA THR A 97 -10.77 -13.28 3.07
C THR A 97 -10.58 -13.69 4.53
N ASN A 98 -9.35 -14.01 4.94
CA ASN A 98 -9.02 -14.44 6.31
C ASN A 98 -7.90 -13.57 6.93
N GLY A 99 -7.82 -13.51 8.25
CA GLY A 99 -6.81 -12.74 9.00
C GLY A 99 -5.55 -13.53 9.37
N GLY A 100 -5.55 -14.84 9.14
CA GLY A 100 -4.54 -15.76 9.62
C GLY A 100 -5.10 -16.54 10.82
N GLN A 101 -5.29 -17.84 10.64
CA GLN A 101 -5.65 -18.77 11.72
C GLN A 101 -4.44 -19.60 12.16
N ASP A 102 -3.37 -19.61 11.36
CA ASP A 102 -2.23 -20.50 11.53
C ASP A 102 -0.91 -19.74 11.34
N ASP A 103 0.17 -20.23 11.96
CA ASP A 103 1.54 -19.70 11.90
C ASP A 103 2.22 -19.89 10.52
N GLY A 104 1.52 -20.47 9.54
CA GLY A 104 2.00 -20.68 8.18
C GLY A 104 1.61 -19.55 7.21
N ILE A 105 0.89 -19.89 6.14
CA ILE A 105 0.38 -18.91 5.18
C ILE A 105 -1.04 -18.46 5.56
N ILE A 106 -1.37 -17.19 5.35
CA ILE A 106 -2.77 -16.74 5.45
C ILE A 106 -3.55 -17.38 4.29
N ARG A 107 -4.38 -18.36 4.61
CA ARG A 107 -5.25 -19.09 3.68
C ARG A 107 -6.61 -18.41 3.54
N PRO A 108 -7.24 -18.46 2.37
CA PRO A 108 -8.61 -17.98 2.23
C PRO A 108 -9.59 -18.87 2.98
N ALA A 109 -10.73 -18.32 3.35
CA ALA A 109 -11.88 -19.13 3.75
C ALA A 109 -12.36 -19.96 2.54
N MET A 110 -12.55 -21.26 2.76
CA MET A 110 -12.93 -22.23 1.74
C MET A 110 -14.40 -22.60 1.90
N GLY A 111 -15.15 -22.51 0.81
CA GLY A 111 -16.56 -22.87 0.74
C GLY A 111 -16.78 -24.18 -0.01
N ALA A 112 -18.00 -24.35 -0.52
CA ALA A 112 -18.40 -25.54 -1.24
C ALA A 112 -17.49 -25.82 -2.46
N ARG A 113 -17.25 -27.10 -2.74
CA ARG A 113 -16.45 -27.58 -3.87
C ARG A 113 -15.05 -26.96 -3.93
N GLY A 114 -14.49 -26.51 -2.81
CA GLY A 114 -13.16 -25.93 -2.75
C GLY A 114 -13.03 -24.52 -3.32
N TYR A 115 -14.13 -23.81 -3.59
CA TYR A 115 -14.09 -22.41 -3.98
C TYR A 115 -13.69 -21.52 -2.81
N PRO A 116 -12.96 -20.43 -3.05
CA PRO A 116 -12.81 -19.41 -2.05
C PRO A 116 -14.15 -18.72 -1.80
N TYR A 117 -14.37 -18.27 -0.58
CA TYR A 117 -15.65 -17.74 -0.14
C TYR A 117 -15.47 -16.64 0.89
N TYR A 118 -16.36 -15.64 0.87
CA TYR A 118 -16.47 -14.67 1.95
C TYR A 118 -17.59 -15.11 2.92
N PRO A 119 -17.27 -15.46 4.18
CA PRO A 119 -18.23 -16.03 5.11
C PRO A 119 -19.49 -15.19 5.35
N GLY A 120 -20.65 -15.86 5.36
CA GLY A 120 -21.94 -15.26 5.73
C GLY A 120 -21.93 -14.65 7.15
N SER A 121 -21.17 -15.23 8.08
CA SER A 121 -20.93 -14.64 9.41
C SER A 121 -20.15 -13.31 9.34
N SER A 122 -19.10 -13.25 8.52
CA SER A 122 -18.34 -12.02 8.25
C SER A 122 -19.18 -10.97 7.53
N MET A 123 -20.06 -11.41 6.62
CA MET A 123 -21.06 -10.57 5.94
C MET A 123 -22.05 -9.98 6.94
N LYS A 124 -22.65 -10.80 7.80
CA LYS A 124 -23.54 -10.38 8.89
C LYS A 124 -22.84 -9.38 9.81
N GLY A 125 -21.60 -9.64 10.19
CA GLY A 125 -20.80 -8.74 11.04
C GLY A 125 -20.57 -7.37 10.41
N ALA A 126 -20.20 -7.32 9.13
CA ALA A 126 -20.03 -6.07 8.39
C ALA A 126 -21.35 -5.32 8.21
N PHE A 127 -22.42 -6.03 7.83
CA PHE A 127 -23.76 -5.47 7.68
C PHE A 127 -24.27 -4.87 8.99
N ARG A 128 -24.16 -5.61 10.10
CA ARG A 128 -24.58 -5.15 11.43
C ARG A 128 -23.89 -3.85 11.85
N ARG A 129 -22.60 -3.66 11.50
CA ARG A 129 -21.86 -2.41 11.76
C ARG A 129 -22.33 -1.23 10.90
N ALA A 130 -23.01 -1.49 9.78
CA ALA A 130 -23.58 -0.46 8.93
C ALA A 130 -25.00 -0.04 9.35
N CYS A 131 -25.71 -0.92 10.06
CA CYS A 131 -27.06 -0.70 10.59
C CYS A 131 -27.13 0.36 11.70
N THR A 132 -28.31 0.97 11.83
CA THR A 132 -28.76 1.56 13.10
C THR A 132 -29.09 0.46 14.11
N THR A 133 -29.25 0.80 15.40
CA THR A 133 -29.62 -0.17 16.44
C THR A 133 -30.91 -0.93 16.08
N LYS A 134 -31.97 -0.23 15.65
CA LYS A 134 -33.24 -0.86 15.24
C LYS A 134 -33.08 -1.81 14.05
N GLN A 135 -32.31 -1.41 13.03
CA GLN A 135 -32.01 -2.25 11.87
C GLN A 135 -31.19 -3.49 12.27
N ALA A 136 -30.20 -3.34 13.15
CA ALA A 136 -29.37 -4.44 13.62
C ALA A 136 -30.21 -5.49 14.36
N LEU A 137 -31.13 -5.06 15.22
CA LEU A 137 -32.04 -5.96 15.94
C LEU A 137 -32.98 -6.69 14.97
N LYS A 138 -33.63 -5.95 14.04
CA LYS A 138 -34.54 -6.52 13.03
C LYS A 138 -33.85 -7.54 12.13
N TYR A 139 -32.75 -7.14 11.49
CA TYR A 139 -32.13 -7.93 10.43
C TYR A 139 -31.14 -8.99 10.94
N CYS A 140 -30.38 -8.67 11.98
CA CYS A 140 -29.29 -9.52 12.45
C CYS A 140 -29.62 -10.27 13.75
N GLY A 141 -30.69 -9.89 14.44
CA GLY A 141 -31.11 -10.48 15.72
C GLY A 141 -30.51 -9.81 16.94
N LYS A 142 -30.90 -10.28 18.11
CA LYS A 142 -30.43 -9.80 19.41
C LYS A 142 -29.41 -10.78 20.01
N PRO A 143 -28.27 -10.31 20.54
CA PRO A 143 -27.40 -11.14 21.37
C PRO A 143 -28.13 -11.57 22.64
N SER A 144 -27.72 -12.69 23.24
CA SER A 144 -28.26 -13.15 24.53
C SER A 144 -27.84 -12.17 25.63
N GLU A 145 -28.80 -11.67 26.41
CA GLU A 145 -28.54 -11.00 27.68
C GLU A 145 -28.96 -11.94 28.81
N GLY A 146 -27.98 -12.55 29.49
CA GLY A 146 -28.23 -13.56 30.53
C GLY A 146 -28.98 -14.79 29.99
N ASP A 147 -29.93 -15.28 30.78
CA ASP A 147 -30.69 -16.51 30.52
C ASP A 147 -31.81 -16.37 29.48
N GLN A 148 -32.05 -15.17 28.93
CA GLN A 148 -33.18 -14.91 28.01
C GLN A 148 -32.98 -15.43 26.58
N GLY A 149 -31.82 -16.02 26.26
CA GLY A 149 -31.52 -16.57 24.94
C GLY A 149 -31.36 -15.52 23.85
N SER A 150 -30.85 -15.92 22.69
CA SER A 150 -30.70 -15.04 21.53
C SER A 150 -31.95 -15.04 20.64
N GLU A 151 -32.43 -13.87 20.23
CA GLU A 151 -33.48 -13.77 19.21
C GLU A 151 -32.85 -13.75 17.80
N PRO A 152 -33.26 -14.64 16.87
CA PRO A 152 -32.78 -14.60 15.50
C PRO A 152 -33.30 -13.36 14.76
N GLY A 153 -32.46 -12.81 13.87
CA GLY A 153 -32.89 -11.78 12.93
C GLY A 153 -33.61 -12.40 11.73
N ILE A 154 -34.33 -11.56 10.98
CA ILE A 154 -35.10 -12.03 9.81
C ILE A 154 -34.23 -12.40 8.61
N LEU A 155 -32.97 -11.93 8.54
CA LEU A 155 -32.07 -12.17 7.40
C LEU A 155 -31.10 -13.33 7.64
N ARG A 156 -30.91 -14.13 6.59
CA ARG A 156 -29.85 -15.14 6.49
C ARG A 156 -28.80 -14.63 5.51
N PHE A 157 -27.57 -14.49 6.02
CA PHE A 157 -26.43 -14.04 5.23
C PHE A 157 -25.71 -15.24 4.65
N LEU A 158 -25.77 -15.41 3.32
CA LEU A 158 -25.22 -16.57 2.63
C LEU A 158 -23.77 -16.36 2.21
N GLY A 159 -23.20 -15.17 2.45
CA GLY A 159 -21.84 -14.79 2.09
C GLY A 159 -21.66 -14.54 0.60
N GLY A 160 -20.43 -14.64 0.10
CA GLY A 160 -20.12 -14.34 -1.30
C GLY A 160 -19.15 -15.31 -1.96
N TYR A 161 -19.49 -15.76 -3.17
CA TYR A 161 -18.68 -16.64 -4.02
C TYR A 161 -18.19 -15.89 -5.27
N PRO A 162 -17.04 -16.26 -5.85
CA PRO A 162 -16.65 -15.79 -7.17
C PRO A 162 -17.72 -16.05 -8.22
N THR A 163 -17.88 -15.15 -9.19
CA THR A 163 -18.82 -15.31 -10.30
C THR A 163 -18.31 -16.22 -11.42
N ASP A 164 -17.01 -16.45 -11.49
CA ASP A 164 -16.33 -17.25 -12.52
C ASP A 164 -15.03 -17.86 -11.95
N ASN A 165 -14.23 -18.54 -12.79
CA ASN A 165 -12.95 -19.13 -12.39
C ASN A 165 -11.74 -18.19 -12.49
N ASN A 166 -11.93 -16.90 -12.79
CA ASN A 166 -10.83 -15.92 -12.84
C ASN A 166 -10.20 -15.67 -11.46
N TRP A 167 -10.86 -16.06 -10.36
CA TRP A 167 -10.30 -16.02 -9.01
C TRP A 167 -8.99 -16.81 -8.89
N THR A 168 -8.73 -17.78 -9.77
CA THR A 168 -7.53 -18.64 -9.76
C THR A 168 -6.25 -17.90 -10.17
N ARG A 169 -6.36 -16.67 -10.71
CA ARG A 169 -5.23 -15.90 -11.24
C ARG A 169 -4.51 -15.12 -10.14
N ASN A 170 -3.19 -15.08 -10.21
CA ASN A 170 -2.31 -14.22 -9.37
C ASN A 170 -2.54 -14.35 -7.84
N LEU A 171 -2.81 -15.57 -7.37
CA LEU A 171 -3.18 -15.86 -5.98
C LEU A 171 -2.06 -15.67 -4.96
N VAL A 172 -0.81 -15.96 -5.35
CA VAL A 172 0.35 -15.80 -4.47
C VAL A 172 0.73 -14.33 -4.37
N ASP A 173 0.63 -13.79 -3.16
CA ASP A 173 0.89 -12.39 -2.84
C ASP A 173 1.94 -12.28 -1.73
N ILE A 174 2.44 -11.07 -1.53
CA ILE A 174 3.59 -10.76 -0.70
C ILE A 174 3.36 -9.50 0.13
N ALA A 175 3.61 -9.62 1.43
CA ALA A 175 3.69 -8.51 2.36
C ALA A 175 5.11 -8.42 2.91
N HIS A 176 5.80 -7.31 2.64
CA HIS A 176 7.17 -7.10 3.11
C HIS A 176 7.21 -5.93 4.09
N PRO A 177 7.20 -6.17 5.42
CA PRO A 177 7.39 -5.12 6.40
C PRO A 177 8.82 -4.57 6.27
N GLN A 178 8.97 -3.43 5.60
CA GLN A 178 10.27 -2.79 5.37
C GLN A 178 10.52 -1.61 6.32
N GLN A 179 9.64 -1.34 7.29
CA GLN A 179 9.70 -0.13 8.11
C GLN A 179 11.01 0.00 8.88
N GLU A 180 11.46 -1.07 9.52
CA GLU A 180 12.75 -1.09 10.23
C GLU A 180 13.88 -0.73 9.27
N LYS A 181 13.98 -1.47 8.14
CA LYS A 181 14.98 -1.23 7.10
C LYS A 181 14.90 0.18 6.51
N GLN A 182 13.71 0.73 6.30
CA GLN A 182 13.50 1.97 5.53
C GLN A 182 13.57 3.23 6.38
N VAL A 183 13.29 3.17 7.68
CA VAL A 183 13.24 4.35 8.57
C VAL A 183 14.31 4.31 9.66
N ILE A 184 14.42 3.17 10.34
CA ILE A 184 15.13 3.06 11.62
C ILE A 184 16.61 2.80 11.38
N GLN A 185 16.94 1.64 10.83
CA GLN A 185 18.30 1.13 10.67
C GLN A 185 18.36 0.13 9.51
N ASP A 186 19.53 -0.26 9.02
CA ASP A 186 19.66 -1.27 7.95
C ASP A 186 19.46 -2.71 8.48
N GLY A 187 18.27 -2.97 9.01
CA GLY A 187 17.84 -4.29 9.50
C GLY A 187 17.47 -5.27 8.38
N LYS A 188 17.67 -6.57 8.64
CA LYS A 188 17.14 -7.63 7.77
C LYS A 188 15.64 -7.70 7.94
N THR A 189 14.91 -7.67 6.82
CA THR A 189 13.45 -7.78 6.80
C THR A 189 13.06 -8.89 5.83
N ASN A 190 12.10 -9.70 6.23
CA ASN A 190 11.63 -10.82 5.43
C ASN A 190 10.33 -10.47 4.73
N ALA A 191 10.15 -11.03 3.53
CA ALA A 191 8.91 -10.92 2.80
C ALA A 191 8.03 -12.13 3.14
N ASN A 192 6.80 -11.86 3.59
CA ASN A 192 5.86 -12.87 4.03
C ASN A 192 4.87 -13.17 2.91
N VAL A 193 4.68 -14.45 2.61
CA VAL A 193 3.74 -14.90 1.57
C VAL A 193 2.34 -14.99 2.15
N LEU A 194 1.34 -14.61 1.36
CA LEU A 194 -0.08 -14.79 1.65
C LEU A 194 -0.84 -15.16 0.38
N LEU A 195 -2.05 -15.70 0.53
CA LEU A 195 -2.97 -15.88 -0.59
C LEU A 195 -3.97 -14.73 -0.64
N SER A 196 -4.13 -14.12 -1.81
CA SER A 196 -5.08 -13.04 -2.03
C SER A 196 -5.70 -13.10 -3.44
N PHE A 197 -6.95 -12.68 -3.56
CA PHE A 197 -7.70 -12.70 -4.81
C PHE A 197 -7.56 -11.37 -5.54
N HIS A 198 -7.03 -11.40 -6.77
CA HIS A 198 -6.77 -10.21 -7.55
C HIS A 198 -7.94 -9.91 -8.51
N GLY A 199 -8.59 -8.75 -8.34
CA GLY A 199 -9.60 -8.22 -9.26
C GLY A 199 -10.88 -9.05 -9.38
N VAL A 200 -11.17 -9.91 -8.39
CA VAL A 200 -12.30 -10.86 -8.45
C VAL A 200 -13.65 -10.15 -8.30
N THR A 201 -14.67 -10.65 -8.98
CA THR A 201 -16.08 -10.32 -8.74
C THR A 201 -16.70 -11.37 -7.82
N LEU A 202 -17.29 -10.93 -6.72
CA LEU A 202 -18.01 -11.79 -5.78
C LEU A 202 -19.51 -11.55 -5.89
N ASN A 203 -20.29 -12.60 -6.05
CA ASN A 203 -21.74 -12.57 -5.93
C ASN A 203 -22.14 -12.85 -4.48
N PHE A 204 -22.83 -11.90 -3.84
CA PHE A 204 -23.27 -12.03 -2.45
C PHE A 204 -24.74 -12.39 -2.38
N GLY A 205 -25.10 -13.31 -1.47
CA GLY A 205 -26.47 -13.77 -1.27
C GLY A 205 -27.04 -13.40 0.10
N ILE A 206 -28.28 -12.88 0.12
CA ILE A 206 -29.08 -12.69 1.33
C ILE A 206 -30.47 -13.30 1.09
N SER A 207 -30.98 -14.05 2.05
CA SER A 207 -32.38 -14.48 2.07
C SER A 207 -33.08 -14.02 3.36
N SER A 208 -34.41 -14.11 3.38
CA SER A 208 -35.24 -13.70 4.52
C SER A 208 -36.13 -14.86 4.97
N THR A 209 -36.41 -14.95 6.27
CA THR A 209 -37.36 -15.94 6.81
C THR A 209 -38.82 -15.53 6.59
N ILE A 210 -39.07 -14.30 6.16
CA ILE A 210 -40.39 -13.78 5.81
C ILE A 210 -40.36 -13.11 4.43
N PRO A 211 -41.47 -13.08 3.69
CA PRO A 211 -41.59 -12.28 2.48
C PRO A 211 -41.33 -10.80 2.79
N LEU A 212 -40.50 -10.15 1.97
CA LEU A 212 -40.19 -8.72 2.07
C LEU A 212 -40.53 -8.06 0.74
N ASP A 213 -41.04 -6.84 0.81
CA ASP A 213 -41.26 -6.02 -0.38
C ASP A 213 -39.93 -5.51 -0.99
N GLU A 214 -40.03 -4.97 -2.20
CA GLU A 214 -38.86 -4.45 -2.93
C GLU A 214 -38.23 -3.23 -2.26
N GLN A 215 -38.98 -2.45 -1.49
CA GLN A 215 -38.44 -1.27 -0.81
C GLN A 215 -37.57 -1.67 0.40
N GLU A 216 -37.97 -2.71 1.12
CA GLU A 216 -37.21 -3.31 2.19
C GLU A 216 -35.91 -3.94 1.63
N TRP A 217 -36.00 -4.66 0.50
CA TRP A 217 -34.80 -5.19 -0.18
C TRP A 217 -33.84 -4.11 -0.65
N ARG A 218 -34.34 -2.99 -1.19
CA ARG A 218 -33.51 -1.82 -1.52
C ARG A 218 -32.78 -1.30 -0.28
N THR A 219 -33.47 -1.19 0.84
CA THR A 219 -32.88 -0.74 2.12
C THR A 219 -31.78 -1.70 2.58
N ILE A 220 -32.02 -3.01 2.51
CA ILE A 220 -31.04 -4.05 2.86
C ILE A 220 -29.78 -3.88 2.00
N TRP A 221 -29.92 -3.76 0.68
CA TRP A 221 -28.76 -3.60 -0.20
C TRP A 221 -28.02 -2.27 0.00
N GLN A 222 -28.71 -1.18 0.30
CA GLN A 222 -28.06 0.09 0.66
C GLN A 222 -27.22 -0.04 1.94
N ILE A 223 -27.71 -0.78 2.95
CA ILE A 223 -26.94 -1.07 4.16
C ILE A 223 -25.71 -1.92 3.82
N TRP A 224 -25.87 -2.92 2.94
CA TRP A 224 -24.75 -3.74 2.48
C TRP A 224 -23.70 -2.93 1.72
N GLU A 225 -24.10 -2.06 0.80
CA GLU A 225 -23.21 -1.16 0.07
C GLU A 225 -22.46 -0.21 1.01
N LYS A 226 -23.16 0.35 2.00
CA LYS A 226 -22.54 1.11 3.09
C LYS A 226 -21.53 0.28 3.89
N ALA A 227 -21.77 -1.01 4.08
CA ALA A 227 -20.86 -1.90 4.78
C ALA A 227 -19.59 -2.16 3.95
N ILE A 228 -19.73 -2.61 2.70
CA ILE A 228 -18.61 -2.97 1.82
C ILE A 228 -17.81 -1.75 1.35
N GLY A 229 -18.39 -0.54 1.37
CA GLY A 229 -17.66 0.69 1.15
C GLY A 229 -16.50 0.89 2.14
N ASN A 230 -16.62 0.37 3.37
CA ASN A 230 -15.51 0.39 4.35
C ASN A 230 -14.39 -0.61 4.00
N GLY A 231 -14.63 -1.51 3.03
CA GLY A 231 -13.78 -2.63 2.64
C GLY A 231 -14.06 -3.93 3.43
N LEU A 232 -13.75 -5.07 2.81
CA LEU A 232 -13.98 -6.41 3.38
C LEU A 232 -12.69 -7.21 3.60
N GLY A 233 -12.75 -8.16 4.53
CA GLY A 233 -11.64 -9.06 4.83
C GLY A 233 -10.53 -8.37 5.64
N SER A 234 -9.28 -8.73 5.34
CA SER A 234 -8.12 -8.31 6.11
C SER A 234 -7.29 -7.25 5.38
N ARG A 235 -6.51 -6.47 6.14
CA ARG A 235 -5.61 -5.41 5.63
C ARG A 235 -6.34 -4.29 4.85
N VAL A 236 -7.62 -4.09 5.15
CA VAL A 236 -8.48 -3.09 4.50
C VAL A 236 -7.93 -1.68 4.59
N SER A 237 -7.32 -1.35 5.73
CA SER A 237 -6.70 -0.04 5.94
C SER A 237 -5.54 0.22 4.99
N ALA A 238 -4.97 -0.81 4.34
CA ALA A 238 -3.91 -0.72 3.32
C ALA A 238 -4.43 -0.80 1.87
N GLY A 239 -5.75 -0.74 1.67
CA GLY A 239 -6.39 -0.75 0.36
C GLY A 239 -6.88 -2.12 -0.12
N TYR A 240 -6.71 -3.19 0.67
CA TYR A 240 -7.29 -4.50 0.34
C TYR A 240 -8.81 -4.51 0.51
N GLY A 241 -9.49 -5.37 -0.23
CA GLY A 241 -10.92 -5.66 -0.08
C GLY A 241 -11.84 -4.48 -0.39
N ARG A 242 -11.38 -3.54 -1.21
CA ARG A 242 -12.17 -2.41 -1.72
C ARG A 242 -12.86 -2.80 -3.02
N PHE A 243 -13.99 -2.16 -3.31
CA PHE A 243 -14.86 -2.48 -4.45
C PHE A 243 -14.93 -1.33 -5.44
N LYS A 244 -14.98 -1.66 -6.73
CA LYS A 244 -15.28 -0.71 -7.82
C LYS A 244 -16.71 -0.20 -7.64
N ASP A 245 -16.93 1.06 -7.95
CA ASP A 245 -18.25 1.71 -7.98
C ASP A 245 -19.05 1.69 -6.66
N VAL A 246 -18.40 1.34 -5.54
CA VAL A 246 -18.97 1.47 -4.20
C VAL A 246 -18.34 2.68 -3.50
N PRO A 247 -19.13 3.67 -3.08
CA PRO A 247 -18.61 4.83 -2.38
C PRO A 247 -17.86 4.45 -1.10
N SER A 248 -16.65 5.00 -0.92
CA SER A 248 -15.94 4.95 0.35
C SER A 248 -16.75 5.68 1.44
N PRO A 249 -16.70 5.23 2.71
CA PRO A 249 -17.26 5.99 3.82
C PRO A 249 -16.57 7.35 3.93
N GLU A 250 -17.30 8.29 4.53
CA GLU A 250 -16.89 9.63 4.97
C GLU A 250 -15.43 10.00 4.64
N THR A 251 -15.27 10.55 3.43
CA THR A 251 -13.97 10.96 2.90
C THR A 251 -13.57 12.29 3.51
N LEU A 252 -12.43 12.33 4.19
CA LEU A 252 -11.83 13.54 4.75
C LEU A 252 -11.04 14.31 3.70
N LEU A 253 -10.35 13.59 2.82
CA LEU A 253 -9.50 14.18 1.80
C LEU A 253 -9.53 13.33 0.53
N GLN A 254 -9.74 14.00 -0.61
CA GLN A 254 -9.63 13.40 -1.93
C GLN A 254 -8.50 14.06 -2.70
N VAL A 255 -7.57 13.25 -3.18
CA VAL A 255 -6.33 13.70 -3.83
C VAL A 255 -6.25 13.05 -5.20
N HIS A 256 -6.20 13.86 -6.24
CA HIS A 256 -6.09 13.42 -7.61
C HIS A 256 -4.64 13.55 -8.08
N LEU A 257 -4.09 12.46 -8.59
CA LEU A 257 -2.68 12.29 -8.86
C LEU A 257 -2.43 11.78 -10.28
N THR A 258 -1.29 12.19 -10.83
CA THR A 258 -0.63 11.52 -11.96
C THR A 258 0.76 11.10 -11.51
N GLY A 259 1.29 10.02 -12.06
CA GLY A 259 2.65 9.62 -11.72
C GLY A 259 3.21 8.47 -12.53
N GLN A 260 4.52 8.31 -12.45
CA GLN A 260 5.25 7.26 -13.15
C GLN A 260 6.43 6.77 -12.32
N GLY A 261 6.81 5.52 -12.55
CA GLY A 261 7.91 4.90 -11.81
C GLY A 261 8.04 3.41 -12.09
N ILE A 262 8.77 2.72 -11.20
CA ILE A 262 9.03 1.29 -11.31
C ILE A 262 7.88 0.50 -10.69
N THR A 263 7.36 -0.46 -11.44
CA THR A 263 6.26 -1.34 -11.01
C THR A 263 6.76 -2.39 -10.03
N ALA A 264 5.92 -2.73 -9.05
CA ALA A 264 6.22 -3.85 -8.16
C ALA A 264 6.17 -5.16 -8.93
N THR A 265 6.79 -6.20 -8.40
CA THR A 265 6.73 -7.53 -9.00
C THR A 265 6.38 -8.55 -7.93
N LEU A 266 5.57 -9.54 -8.31
CA LEU A 266 5.32 -10.73 -7.52
C LEU A 266 6.58 -11.60 -7.43
N LEU A 267 6.51 -12.68 -6.64
CA LEU A 267 7.61 -13.62 -6.48
C LEU A 267 7.99 -14.31 -7.80
N ASP A 268 7.01 -14.57 -8.67
CA ASP A 268 7.17 -15.07 -10.04
C ASP A 268 7.60 -14.02 -11.08
N LYS A 269 7.89 -12.78 -10.63
CA LYS A 269 8.25 -11.61 -11.45
C LYS A 269 7.12 -10.96 -12.24
N THR A 270 5.88 -11.40 -12.09
CA THR A 270 4.71 -10.73 -12.70
C THR A 270 4.62 -9.29 -12.21
N PRO A 271 4.58 -8.29 -13.10
CA PRO A 271 4.41 -6.90 -12.72
C PRO A 271 3.04 -6.64 -12.11
N GLU A 272 2.99 -5.80 -11.09
CA GLU A 272 1.74 -5.36 -10.48
C GLU A 272 1.86 -3.91 -9.98
N PHE A 273 0.93 -3.05 -10.40
CA PHE A 273 0.74 -1.75 -9.77
C PHE A 273 0.08 -1.98 -8.40
N ARG A 274 0.73 -1.51 -7.33
CA ARG A 274 0.34 -1.82 -5.95
C ARG A 274 -0.10 -0.56 -5.20
N PRO A 275 -1.41 -0.28 -5.10
CA PRO A 275 -1.89 0.94 -4.47
C PRO A 275 -1.60 1.03 -2.96
N ASN A 276 -1.29 -0.09 -2.30
CA ASN A 276 -0.84 -0.06 -0.90
C ASN A 276 0.46 0.75 -0.67
N MET A 277 1.20 1.10 -1.74
CA MET A 277 2.39 1.97 -1.65
C MET A 277 2.06 3.34 -1.03
N PHE A 278 0.86 3.89 -1.28
CA PHE A 278 0.46 5.17 -0.73
C PHE A 278 0.39 5.12 0.80
N LYS A 279 -0.23 4.07 1.36
CA LYS A 279 -0.24 3.89 2.82
C LYS A 279 1.16 3.73 3.38
N ALA A 280 1.95 2.87 2.75
CA ALA A 280 3.29 2.54 3.24
C ALA A 280 4.15 3.81 3.36
N VAL A 281 4.07 4.68 2.36
CA VAL A 281 4.78 5.96 2.32
C VAL A 281 4.21 6.95 3.34
N LEU A 282 2.90 7.22 3.33
CA LEU A 282 2.28 8.18 4.26
C LEU A 282 2.54 7.80 5.72
N ARG A 283 2.31 6.53 6.06
CA ARG A 283 2.59 6.01 7.40
C ARG A 283 4.09 6.05 7.73
N GLY A 284 4.95 5.77 6.75
CA GLY A 284 6.40 5.85 6.92
C GLY A 284 6.89 7.28 7.15
N HIS A 285 6.31 8.27 6.49
CA HIS A 285 6.63 9.69 6.71
C HIS A 285 6.10 10.19 8.05
N THR A 286 4.89 9.78 8.45
CA THR A 286 4.39 10.02 9.81
C THR A 286 5.37 9.50 10.87
N LEU A 287 5.88 8.27 10.69
CA LEU A 287 6.86 7.72 11.64
C LEU A 287 8.15 8.55 11.69
N ARG A 288 8.69 8.97 10.54
CA ARG A 288 9.90 9.80 10.46
C ARG A 288 9.75 11.14 11.18
N LEU A 289 8.60 11.78 11.00
CA LEU A 289 8.25 13.05 11.63
C LEU A 289 8.12 12.88 13.15
N LEU A 290 7.31 11.92 13.60
CA LEU A 290 7.14 11.65 15.03
C LEU A 290 8.43 11.17 15.71
N GLY A 291 9.27 10.40 15.01
CA GLY A 291 10.57 9.97 15.53
C GLY A 291 11.56 11.13 15.72
N GLY A 292 11.37 12.26 15.03
CA GLY A 292 12.14 13.49 15.26
C GLY A 292 11.53 14.42 16.31
N MET A 293 10.49 13.98 17.02
CA MET A 293 9.72 14.78 17.97
C MET A 293 9.40 14.03 19.28
N THR A 294 9.52 12.71 19.29
CA THR A 294 9.19 11.84 20.43
C THR A 294 10.14 10.65 20.52
N ASP A 295 10.08 9.93 21.65
CA ASP A 295 10.75 8.63 21.80
C ASP A 295 10.14 7.54 20.89
N GLU A 296 10.85 6.41 20.76
CA GLU A 296 10.49 5.31 19.86
C GLU A 296 9.12 4.70 20.19
N LYS A 297 8.78 4.54 21.47
CA LYS A 297 7.51 3.93 21.89
C LYS A 297 6.36 4.85 21.51
N THR A 298 6.48 6.14 21.84
CA THR A 298 5.49 7.18 21.54
C THR A 298 5.30 7.35 20.03
N ALA A 299 6.39 7.44 19.26
CA ALA A 299 6.35 7.60 17.81
C ALA A 299 5.63 6.43 17.12
N LYS A 300 5.95 5.18 17.51
CA LYS A 300 5.29 3.97 16.99
C LYS A 300 3.81 3.93 17.37
N HIS A 301 3.48 4.25 18.62
CA HIS A 301 2.11 4.20 19.13
C HIS A 301 1.21 5.24 18.45
N LEU A 302 1.64 6.51 18.36
CA LEU A 302 0.90 7.57 17.67
C LEU A 302 0.73 7.24 16.18
N THR A 303 1.76 6.70 15.53
CA THR A 303 1.65 6.23 14.13
C THR A 303 0.62 5.11 13.98
N GLN A 304 0.54 4.21 14.97
CA GLN A 304 -0.40 3.08 15.00
C GLN A 304 -1.83 3.53 15.28
N ILE A 305 -2.06 4.50 16.16
CA ILE A 305 -3.39 5.08 16.36
C ILE A 305 -3.85 5.78 15.07
N LEU A 306 -2.98 6.52 14.40
CA LEU A 306 -3.36 7.28 13.21
C LEU A 306 -3.66 6.36 12.02
N TRP A 307 -2.76 5.41 11.70
CA TRP A 307 -2.83 4.62 10.47
C TRP A 307 -3.24 3.16 10.66
N GLY A 308 -3.34 2.72 11.91
CA GLY A 308 -3.54 1.32 12.27
C GLY A 308 -2.22 0.54 12.27
N GLY A 309 -2.25 -0.60 12.95
CA GLY A 309 -1.07 -1.45 13.13
C GLY A 309 -1.40 -2.71 13.90
N ILE A 310 -0.40 -3.57 14.02
CA ILE A 310 -0.44 -4.77 14.85
C ILE A 310 0.84 -4.73 15.68
N ASP A 311 0.66 -4.61 16.99
CA ASP A 311 1.73 -4.71 17.98
C ASP A 311 1.12 -5.36 19.23
N GLY A 312 1.29 -6.68 19.35
CA GLY A 312 0.53 -7.54 20.26
C GLY A 312 -0.95 -7.68 19.86
N ALA A 313 -1.69 -6.57 19.78
CA ALA A 313 -3.09 -6.50 19.37
C ALA A 313 -3.27 -5.66 18.10
N ALA A 314 -4.35 -5.93 17.36
CA ALA A 314 -4.72 -5.14 16.19
C ALA A 314 -5.36 -3.81 16.59
N THR A 315 -4.80 -2.70 16.11
CA THR A 315 -5.37 -1.37 16.28
C THR A 315 -5.99 -0.89 14.97
N LEU A 316 -7.28 -0.54 15.02
CA LEU A 316 -7.93 0.18 13.93
C LEU A 316 -7.41 1.62 13.91
N GLY A 317 -6.81 2.03 12.80
CA GLY A 317 -6.36 3.40 12.62
C GLY A 317 -7.52 4.38 12.50
N GLN A 318 -7.31 5.62 12.92
CA GLN A 318 -8.25 6.73 12.69
C GLN A 318 -8.41 7.05 11.19
N LEU A 319 -7.34 6.90 10.41
CA LEU A 319 -7.31 7.11 8.97
C LEU A 319 -7.25 5.79 8.19
N GLY A 320 -8.10 5.69 7.18
CA GLY A 320 -8.06 4.64 6.17
C GLY A 320 -7.72 5.23 4.81
N ILE A 321 -7.07 4.44 3.96
CA ILE A 321 -6.81 4.84 2.57
C ILE A 321 -7.53 3.94 1.58
N SER A 322 -7.87 4.54 0.44
CA SER A 322 -8.28 3.84 -0.78
C SER A 322 -7.63 4.54 -1.97
N PHE A 323 -7.25 3.80 -2.99
CA PHE A 323 -6.74 4.39 -4.22
C PHE A 323 -7.42 3.72 -5.41
N THR A 324 -8.01 4.53 -6.27
CA THR A 324 -8.78 4.09 -7.43
C THR A 324 -8.26 4.76 -8.70
N TYR A 325 -8.38 4.06 -9.81
CA TYR A 325 -8.05 4.55 -11.14
C TYR A 325 -8.88 3.78 -12.18
N HIS A 326 -9.05 4.35 -13.37
CA HIS A 326 -9.60 3.61 -14.49
C HIS A 326 -8.50 2.80 -15.16
N ASP A 327 -8.79 1.58 -15.59
CA ASP A 327 -7.79 0.70 -16.19
C ASP A 327 -7.12 1.34 -17.44
N ASP A 328 -7.86 2.19 -18.17
CA ASP A 328 -7.33 2.97 -19.30
C ASP A 328 -6.31 4.05 -18.91
N ASP A 329 -6.31 4.54 -17.67
CA ASP A 329 -5.36 5.55 -17.19
C ASP A 329 -4.00 4.94 -16.83
N LEU A 330 -3.93 3.64 -16.55
CA LEU A 330 -2.71 2.95 -16.18
C LEU A 330 -2.04 2.35 -17.42
N LYS A 331 -0.96 2.99 -17.90
CA LYS A 331 -0.17 2.50 -19.02
C LYS A 331 1.07 1.75 -18.52
N PRO A 332 1.16 0.42 -18.71
CA PRO A 332 2.39 -0.31 -18.43
C PRO A 332 3.47 0.06 -19.45
N ASP A 333 4.72 0.03 -19.01
CA ASP A 333 5.89 0.31 -19.83
C ASP A 333 7.07 -0.57 -19.35
N TRP A 334 8.15 -0.64 -20.11
CA TRP A 334 9.26 -1.56 -19.85
C TRP A 334 10.60 -0.90 -20.15
N HIS A 335 11.56 -1.04 -19.21
CA HIS A 335 12.93 -0.56 -19.38
C HIS A 335 13.90 -1.74 -19.52
N PRO A 336 14.38 -2.04 -20.73
CA PRO A 336 15.45 -3.01 -20.93
C PRO A 336 16.80 -2.40 -20.54
N TYR A 337 17.66 -3.20 -19.92
CA TYR A 337 19.04 -2.83 -19.67
C TYR A 337 19.95 -4.06 -19.56
N THR A 338 21.19 -3.93 -20.02
CA THR A 338 22.17 -5.03 -19.99
C THR A 338 23.36 -4.64 -19.10
N PRO A 339 23.38 -5.06 -17.82
CA PRO A 339 24.52 -4.81 -16.96
C PRO A 339 25.80 -5.45 -17.54
N PRO A 340 26.99 -4.87 -17.30
CA PRO A 340 28.25 -5.47 -17.73
C PRO A 340 28.38 -6.91 -17.22
N GLY A 341 28.68 -7.85 -18.13
CA GLY A 341 28.85 -9.26 -17.81
C GLY A 341 27.56 -10.01 -17.41
N LYS A 342 26.37 -9.45 -17.69
CA LYS A 342 25.08 -10.09 -17.43
C LYS A 342 24.19 -10.08 -18.67
N SER A 343 23.19 -10.97 -18.68
CA SER A 343 22.14 -10.95 -19.68
C SER A 343 21.29 -9.68 -19.56
N GLU A 344 20.61 -9.33 -20.65
CA GLU A 344 19.58 -8.29 -20.64
C GLU A 344 18.55 -8.57 -19.54
N GLN A 345 18.14 -7.50 -18.88
CA GLN A 345 17.12 -7.50 -17.85
C GLN A 345 16.05 -6.49 -18.23
N ILE A 346 14.81 -6.82 -17.87
CA ILE A 346 13.65 -5.98 -18.16
C ILE A 346 13.05 -5.53 -16.83
N MET A 347 12.87 -4.21 -16.66
CA MET A 347 12.22 -3.62 -15.50
C MET A 347 10.82 -3.11 -15.89
N PRO A 348 9.74 -3.62 -15.26
CA PRO A 348 8.41 -3.09 -15.53
C PRO A 348 8.23 -1.72 -14.89
N LEU A 349 7.58 -0.84 -15.64
CA LEU A 349 7.27 0.53 -15.28
C LEU A 349 5.76 0.77 -15.36
N TYR A 350 5.31 1.84 -14.71
CA TYR A 350 3.95 2.34 -14.82
C TYR A 350 3.96 3.82 -15.20
N ASN A 351 2.95 4.22 -15.95
CA ASN A 351 2.59 5.61 -16.22
C ASN A 351 1.09 5.77 -15.99
N LEU A 352 0.72 6.33 -14.84
CA LEU A 352 -0.65 6.56 -14.44
C LEU A 352 -1.06 7.99 -14.80
N LYS A 353 -2.02 8.12 -15.71
CA LYS A 353 -2.53 9.43 -16.16
C LYS A 353 -3.41 10.09 -15.10
N ARG A 354 -4.33 9.34 -14.51
CA ARG A 354 -5.23 9.82 -13.47
C ARG A 354 -5.50 8.73 -12.44
N GLY A 355 -5.38 9.07 -11.17
CA GLY A 355 -5.79 8.23 -10.06
C GLY A 355 -6.25 9.09 -8.88
N THR A 356 -7.05 8.50 -8.01
CA THR A 356 -7.64 9.17 -6.86
C THR A 356 -7.23 8.45 -5.58
N LEU A 357 -6.46 9.13 -4.73
CA LEU A 357 -6.22 8.73 -3.35
C LEU A 357 -7.31 9.35 -2.47
N GLN A 358 -8.06 8.50 -1.77
CA GLN A 358 -9.04 8.88 -0.76
C GLN A 358 -8.50 8.56 0.63
N ILE A 359 -8.60 9.52 1.53
CA ILE A 359 -8.34 9.33 2.97
C ILE A 359 -9.66 9.51 3.70
N SER A 360 -10.09 8.49 4.42
CA SER A 360 -11.38 8.43 5.13
C SER A 360 -11.17 8.38 6.64
N CYS A 361 -12.16 8.91 7.38
CA CYS A 361 -12.27 8.70 8.82
C CYS A 361 -12.83 7.31 9.08
N MET A 362 -12.08 6.46 9.79
CA MET A 362 -12.50 5.09 10.07
C MET A 362 -13.42 4.98 11.29
N ASN A 363 -13.35 5.95 12.20
CA ASN A 363 -14.23 6.02 13.36
C ASN A 363 -15.42 6.94 13.07
N ARG A 364 -16.64 6.39 13.09
CA ARG A 364 -17.88 7.15 12.82
C ARG A 364 -18.32 8.03 13.99
N ARG A 365 -17.74 7.85 15.17
CA ARG A 365 -18.06 8.62 16.37
C ARG A 365 -17.13 9.83 16.56
N THR A 366 -16.15 10.00 15.68
CA THR A 366 -15.25 11.16 15.70
C THR A 366 -16.05 12.44 15.48
N SER A 367 -15.77 13.47 16.28
CA SER A 367 -16.50 14.74 16.20
C SER A 367 -16.22 15.49 14.89
N PRO A 368 -17.08 16.42 14.45
CA PRO A 368 -16.81 17.27 13.29
C PRO A 368 -15.48 18.04 13.39
N GLU A 369 -15.14 18.54 14.57
CA GLU A 369 -13.91 19.30 14.82
C GLU A 369 -12.68 18.39 14.69
N GLU A 370 -12.71 17.21 15.31
CA GLU A 370 -11.65 16.20 15.18
C GLU A 370 -11.48 15.75 13.73
N ARG A 371 -12.57 15.61 12.97
CA ARG A 371 -12.52 15.27 11.54
C ARG A 371 -11.83 16.35 10.73
N GLN A 372 -12.11 17.62 11.00
CA GLN A 372 -11.48 18.74 10.31
C GLN A 372 -9.98 18.78 10.59
N GLU A 373 -9.57 18.54 11.84
CA GLU A 373 -8.14 18.47 12.18
C GLU A 373 -7.43 17.28 11.56
N LEU A 374 -8.07 16.11 11.55
CA LEU A 374 -7.55 14.92 10.87
C LEU A 374 -7.43 15.17 9.35
N ALA A 375 -8.37 15.90 8.75
CA ALA A 375 -8.31 16.29 7.34
C ALA A 375 -7.12 17.22 7.05
N GLU A 376 -6.90 18.24 7.90
CA GLU A 376 -5.76 19.16 7.78
C GLU A 376 -4.42 18.44 7.98
N LEU A 377 -4.31 17.56 8.99
CA LEU A 377 -3.12 16.74 9.19
C LEU A 377 -2.87 15.81 7.99
N ALA A 378 -3.90 15.11 7.50
CA ALA A 378 -3.80 14.25 6.33
C ALA A 378 -3.36 15.02 5.07
N LYS A 379 -3.90 16.22 4.86
CA LYS A 379 -3.50 17.13 3.77
C LYS A 379 -2.02 17.47 3.87
N ALA A 380 -1.56 17.89 5.04
CA ALA A 380 -0.17 18.27 5.25
C ALA A 380 0.80 17.08 5.04
N ILE A 381 0.44 15.87 5.50
CA ILE A 381 1.23 14.65 5.27
C ILE A 381 1.32 14.30 3.77
N VAL A 382 0.23 14.45 3.01
CA VAL A 382 0.22 14.22 1.56
C VAL A 382 1.09 15.25 0.84
N GLN A 383 0.95 16.54 1.18
CA GLN A 383 1.77 17.61 0.62
C GLN A 383 3.27 17.36 0.87
N PHE A 384 3.63 17.01 2.10
CA PHE A 384 4.99 16.64 2.48
C PHE A 384 5.51 15.45 1.65
N SER A 385 4.68 14.41 1.50
CA SER A 385 5.06 13.20 0.78
C SER A 385 5.29 13.44 -0.71
N LEU A 386 4.59 14.39 -1.34
CA LEU A 386 4.82 14.73 -2.75
C LEU A 386 6.01 15.67 -2.95
N LEU A 387 6.15 16.65 -2.06
CA LEU A 387 7.16 17.69 -2.17
C LEU A 387 8.57 17.15 -1.86
N LEU A 388 8.72 16.49 -0.71
CA LEU A 388 10.02 16.07 -0.14
C LEU A 388 10.25 14.56 -0.28
N GLY A 389 9.17 13.79 -0.27
CA GLY A 389 9.18 12.33 -0.39
C GLY A 389 8.85 11.84 -1.80
N GLY A 390 8.11 10.73 -1.90
CA GLY A 390 7.50 10.30 -3.14
C GLY A 390 6.81 8.95 -2.96
N PHE A 391 6.09 8.47 -3.99
CA PHE A 391 5.39 7.19 -3.91
C PHE A 391 6.03 6.10 -4.77
N GLY A 392 6.18 4.90 -4.21
CA GLY A 392 6.63 3.71 -4.93
C GLY A 392 8.10 3.36 -4.76
N LYS A 393 8.61 2.48 -5.61
CA LYS A 393 10.02 2.06 -5.57
C LYS A 393 10.93 3.23 -5.92
N SER A 394 12.08 3.31 -5.24
CA SER A 394 13.08 4.36 -5.46
C SER A 394 12.58 5.79 -5.23
N TRP A 395 11.56 5.97 -4.37
CA TRP A 395 10.91 7.27 -4.14
C TRP A 395 11.84 8.41 -3.66
N ARG A 396 12.98 8.07 -3.05
CA ARG A 396 14.05 9.02 -2.65
C ARG A 396 14.80 9.66 -3.82
N ARG A 397 14.51 9.26 -5.06
CA ARG A 397 15.20 9.72 -6.27
C ARG A 397 14.17 10.26 -7.25
N ALA A 398 14.51 11.36 -7.92
CA ALA A 398 13.76 11.87 -9.06
C ALA A 398 13.78 10.87 -10.23
N ASP A 399 12.71 10.85 -11.04
CA ASP A 399 12.63 10.00 -12.24
C ASP A 399 13.72 10.39 -13.25
N HIS A 400 14.67 9.49 -13.47
CA HIS A 400 15.82 9.77 -14.33
C HIS A 400 15.45 9.89 -15.82
N ARG A 401 14.31 9.35 -16.26
CA ARG A 401 13.88 9.48 -17.67
C ARG A 401 13.46 10.92 -17.96
N LEU A 402 12.83 11.57 -16.99
CA LEU A 402 12.40 12.96 -17.11
C LEU A 402 13.56 13.93 -16.94
N PHE A 403 14.40 13.70 -15.94
CA PHE A 403 15.33 14.73 -15.46
C PHE A 403 16.80 14.45 -15.75
N PHE A 404 17.18 13.23 -16.15
CA PHE A 404 18.57 12.88 -16.45
C PHE A 404 18.71 11.72 -17.45
N CYS A 405 18.07 11.85 -18.62
CA CYS A 405 18.14 10.87 -19.70
C CYS A 405 19.56 10.41 -20.10
N PRO A 406 20.63 11.25 -20.03
CA PRO A 406 22.00 10.80 -20.28
C PRO A 406 22.46 9.57 -19.47
N TYR A 407 21.88 9.33 -18.30
CA TYR A 407 22.15 8.15 -17.48
C TYR A 407 21.90 6.82 -18.22
N PHE A 408 20.94 6.79 -19.15
CA PHE A 408 20.54 5.58 -19.88
C PHE A 408 21.27 5.37 -21.21
N LYS A 409 22.08 6.33 -21.69
CA LYS A 409 22.67 6.30 -23.04
C LYS A 409 23.49 5.04 -23.36
N LYS A 410 24.09 4.40 -22.34
CA LYS A 410 24.90 3.17 -22.50
C LYS A 410 24.06 1.87 -22.51
N GLY A 411 22.75 1.95 -22.30
CA GLY A 411 21.85 0.79 -22.26
C GLY A 411 22.13 -0.21 -21.12
N ASN A 412 23.02 0.10 -20.19
CA ASN A 412 23.50 -0.83 -19.16
C ASN A 412 23.08 -0.45 -17.73
N LYS A 413 22.16 0.51 -17.60
CA LYS A 413 21.74 1.09 -16.33
C LYS A 413 20.28 0.75 -16.00
N PRO A 414 19.99 0.33 -14.74
CA PRO A 414 18.62 0.07 -14.31
C PRO A 414 17.82 1.35 -14.22
N MET A 415 16.49 1.26 -14.33
CA MET A 415 15.59 2.37 -14.05
C MET A 415 15.70 2.81 -12.59
N ILE A 416 15.69 4.13 -12.33
CA ILE A 416 15.77 4.73 -10.99
C ILE A 416 14.79 5.91 -10.88
N GLY A 417 14.17 6.00 -9.71
CA GLY A 417 13.30 7.10 -9.32
C GLY A 417 11.84 6.94 -9.70
N CYS A 418 11.05 7.89 -9.22
CA CYS A 418 9.64 8.05 -9.58
C CYS A 418 9.26 9.53 -9.60
N HIS A 419 8.16 9.84 -10.26
CA HIS A 419 7.60 11.19 -10.32
C HIS A 419 6.11 11.14 -10.08
N TRP A 420 5.61 12.03 -9.22
CA TRP A 420 4.21 12.15 -8.89
C TRP A 420 3.86 13.62 -8.78
N GLU A 421 2.72 14.01 -9.36
CA GLU A 421 2.20 15.38 -9.30
C GLU A 421 0.72 15.33 -8.94
N PHE A 422 0.23 16.37 -8.29
CA PHE A 422 -1.19 16.64 -8.27
C PHE A 422 -1.68 16.99 -9.68
N ILE A 423 -2.94 16.64 -9.98
CA ILE A 423 -3.63 17.16 -11.17
C ILE A 423 -4.60 18.28 -10.79
N ASP A 424 -5.13 18.99 -11.79
CA ASP A 424 -5.93 20.20 -11.61
C ASP A 424 -7.13 20.09 -10.66
N SER A 425 -7.75 18.90 -10.55
CA SER A 425 -8.82 18.64 -9.58
C SER A 425 -8.36 18.64 -8.11
N SER A 426 -7.06 18.79 -7.86
CA SER A 426 -6.44 18.92 -6.54
C SER A 426 -5.68 20.23 -6.36
N LYS A 427 -6.03 21.28 -7.11
CA LYS A 427 -5.48 22.65 -6.96
C LYS A 427 -5.50 23.19 -5.53
N SER A 428 -6.53 22.85 -4.74
CA SER A 428 -6.64 23.25 -3.33
C SER A 428 -5.56 22.65 -2.40
N LEU A 429 -4.80 21.68 -2.89
CA LEU A 429 -3.71 21.03 -2.19
C LEU A 429 -2.34 21.57 -2.61
N TYR A 430 -2.28 22.48 -3.58
CA TYR A 430 -1.01 23.06 -4.00
C TYR A 430 -0.47 23.96 -2.89
N LEU A 431 0.84 23.89 -2.66
CA LEU A 431 1.53 24.83 -1.80
C LEU A 431 1.96 26.02 -2.66
N PRO A 432 1.42 27.24 -2.42
CA PRO A 432 1.97 28.42 -3.05
C PRO A 432 3.39 28.67 -2.54
N ILE A 433 4.29 28.97 -3.47
CA ILE A 433 5.69 29.29 -3.19
C ILE A 433 6.00 30.60 -3.92
N THR A 434 6.24 31.65 -3.14
CA THR A 434 6.73 32.96 -3.55
C THR A 434 8.19 33.11 -3.13
N ASP A 435 8.51 32.74 -1.90
CA ASP A 435 9.87 32.65 -1.38
C ASP A 435 10.17 31.18 -1.02
N LEU A 436 11.11 30.57 -1.76
CA LEU A 436 11.40 29.15 -1.61
C LEU A 436 11.82 28.77 -0.18
N GLN A 437 12.66 29.60 0.46
CA GLN A 437 13.22 29.30 1.76
C GLN A 437 12.15 29.49 2.84
N GLN A 438 11.51 30.65 2.86
CA GLN A 438 10.52 31.02 3.87
C GLN A 438 9.29 30.12 3.79
N ASP A 439 8.69 29.95 2.61
CA ASP A 439 7.42 29.24 2.47
C ASP A 439 7.58 27.74 2.79
N LEU A 440 8.69 27.13 2.39
CA LEU A 440 8.95 25.73 2.67
C LEU A 440 9.35 25.46 4.13
N SER A 441 10.16 26.34 4.74
CA SER A 441 10.45 26.24 6.18
C SER A 441 9.17 26.34 7.00
N GLN A 442 8.34 27.35 6.73
CA GLN A 442 7.06 27.55 7.41
C GLN A 442 6.10 26.37 7.21
N PHE A 443 6.09 25.76 6.03
CA PHE A 443 5.31 24.55 5.79
C PHE A 443 5.77 23.38 6.67
N ILE A 444 7.08 23.14 6.78
CA ILE A 444 7.64 22.06 7.61
C ILE A 444 7.33 22.33 9.09
N ASP A 445 7.49 23.56 9.56
CA ASP A 445 7.19 23.93 10.95
C ASP A 445 5.70 23.80 11.27
N ARG A 446 4.81 24.25 10.36
CA ARG A 446 3.37 24.05 10.48
C ARG A 446 3.01 22.56 10.57
N LEU A 447 3.64 21.70 9.76
CA LEU A 447 3.41 20.27 9.81
C LEU A 447 3.80 19.68 11.17
N ARG A 448 4.90 20.13 11.76
CA ARG A 448 5.31 19.74 13.12
C ARG A 448 4.29 20.20 14.15
N THR A 449 3.80 21.44 14.07
CA THR A 449 2.73 21.92 14.97
C THR A 449 1.46 21.09 14.87
N LEU A 450 1.07 20.66 13.66
CA LEU A 450 -0.08 19.74 13.50
C LEU A 450 0.13 18.41 14.20
N PHE A 451 1.36 17.85 14.17
CA PHE A 451 1.69 16.63 14.92
C PHE A 451 1.73 16.85 16.43
N GLN A 452 2.17 18.02 16.91
CA GLN A 452 2.13 18.38 18.33
C GLN A 452 0.68 18.42 18.84
N ASN A 453 -0.20 19.12 18.10
CA ASN A 453 -1.62 19.20 18.44
C ASN A 453 -2.27 17.82 18.42
N TYR A 454 -1.94 17.00 17.42
CA TYR A 454 -2.42 15.62 17.34
C TYR A 454 -1.97 14.79 18.55
N ALA A 455 -0.69 14.84 18.90
CA ALA A 455 -0.12 14.11 20.04
C ALA A 455 -0.77 14.55 21.37
N ALA A 456 -0.96 15.86 21.57
CA ALA A 456 -1.62 16.41 22.75
C ALA A 456 -3.03 15.85 22.94
N LYS A 457 -3.80 15.72 21.85
CA LYS A 457 -5.13 15.08 21.89
C LYS A 457 -5.11 13.60 22.21
N GLN A 458 -4.00 12.91 21.93
CA GLN A 458 -3.80 11.52 22.34
C GLN A 458 -3.21 11.40 23.76
N GLY A 459 -3.05 12.52 24.48
CA GLY A 459 -2.51 12.54 25.85
C GLY A 459 -0.99 12.60 25.94
N TYR A 460 -0.29 12.98 24.86
CA TYR A 460 1.17 13.08 24.82
C TYR A 460 1.61 14.54 24.68
N THR A 461 2.56 14.96 25.51
CA THR A 461 3.16 16.30 25.42
C THR A 461 4.46 16.22 24.62
N ILE A 462 4.55 17.02 23.56
CA ILE A 462 5.79 17.19 22.77
C ILE A 462 6.39 18.54 23.13
N HIS A 463 7.59 18.53 23.69
CA HIS A 463 8.30 19.77 24.04
C HIS A 463 9.05 20.31 22.82
N PRO A 464 8.70 21.51 22.31
CA PRO A 464 9.32 22.07 21.11
C PRO A 464 10.79 22.46 21.29
N ASP A 465 11.17 22.89 22.50
CA ASP A 465 12.52 23.42 22.78
C ASP A 465 13.52 22.34 23.23
N ASN A 466 13.03 21.15 23.57
CA ASN A 466 13.84 19.99 23.95
C ASN A 466 13.10 18.68 23.60
N PRO A 467 12.86 18.41 22.31
CA PRO A 467 12.16 17.20 21.91
C PRO A 467 13.06 15.99 22.14
N VAL A 468 12.55 15.03 22.90
CA VAL A 468 13.11 13.66 22.87
C VAL A 468 12.97 13.17 21.43
N HIS A 469 14.06 12.71 20.83
CA HIS A 469 14.04 12.17 19.48
C HIS A 469 14.65 10.77 19.45
N CYS A 470 14.29 10.02 18.42
CA CYS A 470 14.87 8.73 18.13
C CYS A 470 16.22 8.89 17.43
N ASP A 471 17.15 7.98 17.71
CA ASP A 471 18.38 7.81 16.91
C ASP A 471 18.07 6.92 15.69
N TRP A 472 17.19 7.41 14.81
CA TRP A 472 16.83 6.71 13.58
C TRP A 472 17.47 7.39 12.38
N ARG A 473 17.88 6.59 11.39
CA ARG A 473 18.54 7.08 10.17
C ARG A 473 17.79 8.22 9.48
N GLU A 474 16.46 8.19 9.46
CA GLU A 474 15.65 9.21 8.79
C GLU A 474 14.66 9.92 9.74
N ALA A 475 15.01 10.10 11.02
CA ALA A 475 14.25 10.93 11.94
C ALA A 475 14.30 12.42 11.53
N TRP A 476 13.18 13.13 11.66
CA TRP A 476 13.06 14.55 11.28
C TRP A 476 13.19 15.49 12.48
N TYR A 477 14.40 15.63 13.03
CA TYR A 477 14.70 16.57 14.11
C TYR A 477 15.54 17.75 13.58
N PRO A 478 15.33 18.98 14.10
CA PRO A 478 15.87 20.21 13.49
C PRO A 478 17.30 20.60 13.94
N TYR A 479 17.91 19.90 14.90
CA TYR A 479 19.13 20.39 15.55
C TYR A 479 20.40 19.98 14.80
N ASP A 480 20.96 20.92 14.03
CA ASP A 480 22.19 20.74 13.24
C ASP A 480 23.38 20.20 14.03
N ASN A 481 23.59 20.75 15.24
CA ASN A 481 24.69 20.36 16.13
C ASN A 481 24.57 18.92 16.64
N GLN A 482 23.41 18.29 16.45
CA GLN A 482 23.14 16.90 16.80
C GLN A 482 22.93 16.02 15.56
N GLY A 483 23.23 16.51 14.35
CA GLY A 483 23.03 15.77 13.10
C GLY A 483 21.60 15.81 12.56
N GLY A 484 20.84 16.85 12.89
CA GLY A 484 19.46 17.05 12.40
C GLY A 484 19.34 17.01 10.89
N VAL A 485 18.14 16.64 10.41
CA VAL A 485 17.87 16.62 8.96
C VAL A 485 17.94 18.03 8.39
N GLN A 486 18.56 18.17 7.24
CA GLN A 486 18.65 19.43 6.51
C GLN A 486 17.89 19.36 5.19
N VAL A 487 17.10 20.37 4.90
CA VAL A 487 16.44 20.55 3.60
C VAL A 487 17.14 21.67 2.85
N TRP A 488 17.58 21.37 1.64
CA TRP A 488 18.26 22.30 0.74
C TRP A 488 17.45 22.41 -0.54
N GLY A 489 17.36 23.61 -1.12
CA GLY A 489 16.60 23.80 -2.34
C GLY A 489 17.10 24.93 -3.22
N ARG A 490 16.68 24.90 -4.49
CA ARG A 490 16.85 26.01 -5.43
C ARG A 490 15.75 26.02 -6.48
N ILE A 491 15.51 27.18 -7.07
CA ILE A 491 14.76 27.32 -8.32
C ILE A 491 15.73 27.04 -9.48
N VAL A 492 15.35 26.18 -10.42
CA VAL A 492 16.26 25.67 -11.45
C VAL A 492 16.43 26.66 -12.59
N GLU A 493 17.31 27.65 -12.50
CA GLU A 493 17.44 28.66 -13.57
C GLU A 493 17.99 28.11 -14.89
N ASP A 494 18.96 27.20 -14.84
CA ASP A 494 19.69 26.68 -16.00
C ASP A 494 19.36 25.20 -16.30
N ARG A 495 19.92 24.31 -15.49
CA ARG A 495 19.90 22.86 -15.68
C ARG A 495 19.87 22.20 -14.31
N ILE A 496 19.21 21.05 -14.22
CA ILE A 496 19.24 20.21 -13.03
C ILE A 496 20.69 19.87 -12.66
N LYS A 497 21.10 20.19 -11.43
CA LYS A 497 22.49 20.05 -10.96
C LYS A 497 22.64 18.81 -10.08
N ALA A 498 21.83 18.68 -9.04
CA ALA A 498 22.05 17.67 -8.02
C ALA A 498 21.92 16.24 -8.56
N ILE A 499 21.06 16.00 -9.55
CA ILE A 499 20.94 14.68 -10.18
C ILE A 499 22.27 14.15 -10.71
N LYS A 500 23.18 15.04 -11.18
CA LYS A 500 24.50 14.65 -11.70
C LYS A 500 25.43 14.20 -10.59
N TRP A 501 25.34 14.80 -9.41
CA TRP A 501 26.17 14.48 -8.23
C TRP A 501 25.96 13.05 -7.72
N PHE A 502 24.81 12.43 -8.03
CA PHE A 502 24.55 11.01 -7.74
C PHE A 502 25.35 10.05 -8.64
N HIS A 503 25.85 10.54 -9.78
CA HIS A 503 26.54 9.70 -10.79
C HIS A 503 27.97 10.14 -11.07
N GLN A 504 28.36 11.35 -10.65
CA GLN A 504 29.66 11.98 -10.89
C GLN A 504 30.12 12.70 -9.63
N PRO A 505 31.42 13.02 -9.49
CA PRO A 505 31.89 13.85 -8.39
C PRO A 505 31.11 15.18 -8.34
N TYR A 506 30.71 15.57 -7.13
CA TYR A 506 30.09 16.89 -6.92
C TYR A 506 31.16 17.98 -6.83
N GLU A 507 32.36 17.61 -6.37
CA GLU A 507 33.51 18.50 -6.27
C GLU A 507 34.83 17.71 -6.34
N GLY A 508 35.71 18.06 -7.29
CA GLY A 508 36.99 17.38 -7.46
C GLY A 508 36.82 15.87 -7.61
N THR A 509 37.31 15.11 -6.63
CA THR A 509 37.16 13.64 -6.54
C THR A 509 36.07 13.19 -5.56
N HIS A 510 35.41 14.11 -4.86
CA HIS A 510 34.38 13.80 -3.86
C HIS A 510 33.05 13.40 -4.51
N THR A 511 32.46 12.30 -4.05
CA THR A 511 31.24 11.70 -4.62
C THR A 511 30.17 11.46 -3.56
N LEU A 512 28.91 11.36 -3.97
CA LEU A 512 27.78 11.02 -3.08
C LEU A 512 27.62 9.51 -2.82
N ARG A 513 28.61 8.67 -3.19
CA ARG A 513 28.46 7.21 -3.18
C ARG A 513 28.09 6.64 -1.80
N ASN A 514 28.66 7.22 -0.73
CA ASN A 514 28.39 6.79 0.64
C ASN A 514 27.06 7.32 1.18
N LEU A 515 26.56 8.43 0.64
CA LEU A 515 25.30 9.07 1.08
C LEU A 515 24.09 8.53 0.33
N GLN A 516 24.28 8.01 -0.89
CA GLN A 516 23.18 7.57 -1.73
C GLN A 516 22.68 6.14 -1.45
N GLY A 517 23.39 5.39 -0.61
CA GLY A 517 23.13 3.99 -0.33
C GLY A 517 23.68 3.04 -1.40
N SER A 518 23.58 1.74 -1.14
CA SER A 518 24.12 0.69 -2.00
C SER A 518 23.15 -0.50 -2.11
N ILE A 519 23.17 -1.17 -3.27
CA ILE A 519 22.41 -2.39 -3.50
C ILE A 519 23.40 -3.52 -3.74
N GLY A 520 23.42 -4.52 -2.85
CA GLY A 520 24.39 -5.60 -2.87
C GLY A 520 24.21 -6.58 -1.71
N ARG A 521 25.26 -7.37 -1.41
CA ARG A 521 25.29 -8.30 -0.26
C ARG A 521 25.11 -7.55 1.07
N ASP A 522 25.71 -6.37 1.15
CA ASP A 522 25.62 -5.41 2.27
C ASP A 522 24.87 -4.15 1.81
N SER A 523 23.59 -4.31 1.47
CA SER A 523 22.77 -3.19 0.99
C SER A 523 22.58 -2.15 2.08
N GLN A 524 22.94 -0.90 1.79
CA GLN A 524 22.74 0.24 2.69
C GLN A 524 21.67 1.18 2.15
N THR A 525 20.80 1.65 3.02
CA THR A 525 19.79 2.65 2.65
C THR A 525 20.42 4.04 2.66
N GLY A 526 20.23 4.81 1.58
CA GLY A 526 20.81 6.15 1.48
C GLY A 526 20.21 7.15 2.48
N ARG A 527 21.01 8.18 2.79
CA ARG A 527 20.72 9.31 3.70
C ARG A 527 20.44 10.62 2.98
N LEU A 528 20.25 10.55 1.66
CA LEU A 528 19.94 11.70 0.83
C LEU A 528 18.70 11.41 0.01
N TRP A 529 17.72 12.31 0.04
CA TRP A 529 16.57 12.30 -0.86
C TRP A 529 16.76 13.42 -1.89
N HIS A 530 16.29 13.19 -3.12
CA HIS A 530 16.39 14.15 -4.21
C HIS A 530 15.07 14.22 -4.96
N ARG A 531 14.51 15.43 -5.04
CA ARG A 531 13.21 15.72 -5.64
C ARG A 531 13.30 16.87 -6.62
N ILE A 532 12.56 16.75 -7.71
CA ILE A 532 12.37 17.81 -8.69
C ILE A 532 10.87 17.94 -8.89
N CYS A 533 10.33 19.08 -8.49
CA CYS A 533 8.88 19.26 -8.39
C CYS A 533 8.48 20.55 -9.11
N PRO A 534 7.30 20.60 -9.76
CA PRO A 534 6.71 21.88 -10.10
C PRO A 534 6.37 22.66 -8.83
N TYR A 535 6.41 23.98 -8.92
CA TYR A 535 5.88 24.86 -7.89
C TYR A 535 4.84 25.83 -8.48
N TYR A 536 4.07 26.45 -7.60
CA TYR A 536 2.95 27.29 -7.97
C TYR A 536 3.07 28.63 -7.25
N HIS A 537 2.84 29.72 -7.97
CA HIS A 537 2.83 31.07 -7.41
C HIS A 537 1.41 31.64 -7.50
N LEU A 538 1.01 32.42 -6.50
CA LEU A 538 -0.27 33.13 -6.50
C LEU A 538 -0.08 34.46 -7.23
N ASN A 539 -0.73 34.65 -8.37
CA ASN A 539 -0.63 35.93 -9.08
C ASN A 539 -1.42 37.04 -8.38
N SER A 540 -1.31 38.27 -8.89
CA SER A 540 -2.04 39.45 -8.38
C SER A 540 -3.57 39.33 -8.44
N GLU A 541 -4.11 38.41 -9.24
CA GLU A 541 -5.55 38.09 -9.33
C GLU A 541 -5.98 36.99 -8.34
N GLY A 542 -5.08 36.48 -7.50
CA GLY A 542 -5.35 35.39 -6.57
C GLY A 542 -5.42 34.00 -7.22
N LYS A 543 -4.96 33.85 -8.46
CA LYS A 543 -4.94 32.56 -9.19
C LYS A 543 -3.57 31.88 -9.05
N LEU A 544 -3.58 30.60 -8.71
CA LEU A 544 -2.39 29.74 -8.71
C LEU A 544 -1.93 29.46 -10.13
N GLN A 545 -0.68 29.81 -10.43
CA GLN A 545 -0.03 29.55 -11.72
C GLN A 545 1.19 28.65 -11.52
N ARG A 546 1.26 27.56 -12.30
CA ARG A 546 2.44 26.69 -12.34
C ARG A 546 3.62 27.47 -12.89
N GLN A 547 4.71 27.50 -12.14
CA GLN A 547 5.92 28.19 -12.54
C GLN A 547 6.84 27.26 -13.33
N LYS A 548 7.61 27.86 -14.22
CA LYS A 548 8.77 27.27 -14.89
C LYS A 548 9.91 28.27 -14.73
N PRO A 549 11.10 27.81 -14.34
CA PRO A 549 11.56 26.41 -14.19
C PRO A 549 11.08 25.71 -12.90
N PRO A 550 11.31 24.38 -12.69
CA PRO A 550 10.90 23.68 -11.46
C PRO A 550 11.80 24.00 -10.25
N ILE A 551 11.42 23.52 -9.06
CA ILE A 551 12.30 23.48 -7.88
C ILE A 551 13.08 22.16 -7.82
N GLU A 552 14.31 22.23 -7.35
CA GLU A 552 15.16 21.07 -7.06
C GLU A 552 15.46 21.05 -5.56
N LEU A 553 15.13 19.95 -4.89
CA LEU A 553 15.23 19.79 -3.44
C LEU A 553 16.12 18.60 -3.07
N LEU A 554 16.90 18.78 -2.02
CA LEU A 554 17.68 17.74 -1.35
C LEU A 554 17.28 17.68 0.12
N THR A 555 16.97 16.48 0.62
CA THR A 555 16.78 16.23 2.05
C THR A 555 17.93 15.35 2.52
N PHE A 556 18.78 15.88 3.40
CA PHE A 556 19.99 15.24 3.85
C PHE A 556 19.90 14.88 5.34
N PHE A 557 20.22 13.63 5.68
CA PHE A 557 20.28 13.12 7.06
C PHE A 557 21.76 12.92 7.44
N PRO A 558 22.45 13.97 7.92
CA PRO A 558 23.88 13.92 8.14
C PRO A 558 24.28 12.89 9.21
N GLU A 559 25.51 12.41 9.09
CA GLU A 559 26.22 11.66 10.12
C GLU A 559 27.50 12.39 10.49
N THR A 560 28.08 12.07 11.64
CA THR A 560 29.40 12.53 12.09
C THR A 560 30.54 11.88 11.29
N THR A 561 30.55 12.10 9.97
CA THR A 561 31.58 11.62 9.04
C THR A 561 32.15 12.77 8.23
N GLU A 562 33.43 12.64 7.83
CA GLU A 562 34.11 13.62 6.97
C GLU A 562 33.34 13.89 5.67
N GLY A 563 32.75 12.85 5.09
CA GLY A 563 31.94 12.96 3.88
C GLY A 563 30.69 13.81 4.05
N SER A 564 30.01 13.71 5.21
CA SER A 564 28.86 14.58 5.54
C SER A 564 29.30 16.02 5.74
N THR A 565 30.36 16.24 6.52
CA THR A 565 30.89 17.60 6.79
C THR A 565 31.32 18.29 5.50
N HIS A 566 32.05 17.58 4.64
CA HIS A 566 32.48 18.12 3.34
C HIS A 566 31.29 18.43 2.44
N PHE A 567 30.27 17.56 2.39
CA PHE A 567 29.10 17.81 1.56
C PHE A 567 28.27 19.00 2.06
N ILE A 568 28.15 19.18 3.38
CA ILE A 568 27.52 20.37 3.97
C ILE A 568 28.31 21.64 3.62
N ALA A 569 29.65 21.61 3.72
CA ALA A 569 30.49 22.74 3.33
C ALA A 569 30.32 23.08 1.84
N PHE A 570 30.31 22.08 0.97
CA PHE A 570 30.03 22.25 -0.46
C PHE A 570 28.67 22.90 -0.70
N LEU A 571 27.61 22.44 -0.03
CA LEU A 571 26.27 23.02 -0.18
C LEU A 571 26.24 24.50 0.25
N ASN A 572 26.87 24.84 1.38
CA ASN A 572 26.93 26.21 1.91
C ASN A 572 27.76 27.17 1.04
N GLU A 573 28.94 26.73 0.61
CA GLU A 573 29.97 27.65 0.12
C GLU A 573 30.11 27.64 -1.41
N ARG A 574 29.73 26.54 -2.06
CA ARG A 574 30.11 26.25 -3.46
C ARG A 574 28.95 25.81 -4.33
N SER A 575 27.76 25.69 -3.76
CA SER A 575 26.53 25.38 -4.47
C SER A 575 25.60 26.60 -4.49
N ASP A 576 24.60 26.58 -5.38
CA ASP A 576 23.51 27.55 -5.42
C ASP A 576 22.24 27.05 -4.71
N PHE A 577 22.35 25.98 -3.92
CA PHE A 577 21.28 25.54 -3.05
C PHE A 577 21.26 26.41 -1.79
N VAL A 578 20.09 26.90 -1.43
CA VAL A 578 19.85 27.56 -0.15
C VAL A 578 19.38 26.54 0.88
N LYS A 579 19.79 26.73 2.14
CA LYS A 579 19.26 25.93 3.24
C LYS A 579 17.85 26.40 3.57
N ILE A 580 16.88 25.50 3.46
CA ILE A 580 15.46 25.74 3.72
C ILE A 580 15.14 25.47 5.18
N TRP A 581 15.56 24.30 5.69
CA TRP A 581 15.23 23.81 7.03
C TRP A 581 16.45 23.14 7.63
#